data_AF-A0A2D6GRQ8-F1
#
_entry.id   AF-A0A2D6GRQ8-F1
#
_cell.length_a   1.000
_cell.length_b   1.000
_cell.length_c   1.000
_cell.angle_alpha   90.00
_cell.angle_beta   90.00
_cell.angle_gamma   90.00
#
_symmetry.space_group_name_H-M   'P 1'
#
loop_
_entity.id
_entity.type
_entity.pdbx_description
1 polymer ?
#
loop_
_entity_poly.entity_id
_entity_poly.type
_entity_poly.pdbx_seq_one_letter_code
_entity_poly.pdbx_strand_id
1 'polypeptide(L)' 'MTISTDMILSVIGLLVMAGFAVFSSHRASAPRDDMRPKLLPWRLIMIVSAFVAILFFVHLINILGYETGPGKGLLGRF' A
#
# COMPACT_ATOMS: atom_id res chain seq x y z
N MET A 1 -23.21 -6.70 -7.65
CA MET A 1 -21.83 -6.84 -7.13
C MET A 1 -21.91 -7.70 -5.88
N THR A 2 -21.55 -8.98 -5.99
CA THR A 2 -21.45 -9.86 -4.81
C THR A 2 -20.12 -9.55 -4.11
N ILE A 3 -20.14 -9.44 -2.78
CA ILE A 3 -18.91 -9.26 -2.01
C ILE A 3 -18.15 -10.60 -2.05
N SER A 4 -17.05 -10.64 -2.78
CA SER A 4 -16.18 -11.82 -2.85
C SER A 4 -15.15 -11.80 -1.71
N THR A 5 -14.65 -12.97 -1.33
CA THR A 5 -13.57 -13.10 -0.36
C THR A 5 -12.33 -12.31 -0.78
N ASP A 6 -12.01 -12.30 -2.07
CA ASP A 6 -10.87 -11.55 -2.63
C ASP A 6 -11.02 -10.04 -2.41
N MET A 7 -12.24 -9.51 -2.56
CA MET A 7 -12.54 -8.10 -2.31
C MET A 7 -12.32 -7.76 -0.83
N ILE A 8 -12.80 -8.60 0.08
CA ILE A 8 -12.62 -8.41 1.53
C ILE A 8 -11.13 -8.42 1.89
N LEU A 9 -10.39 -9.43 1.43
CA LEU A 9 -8.96 -9.56 1.69
C LEU A 9 -8.17 -8.37 1.12
N SER A 10 -8.55 -7.87 -0.04
CA SER A 10 -7.91 -6.71 -0.67
C SER A 10 -8.14 -5.42 0.11
N VAL A 11 -9.36 -5.20 0.60
CA VAL A 11 -9.68 -4.04 1.46
C VAL A 11 -8.91 -4.11 2.78
N ILE A 12 -8.90 -5.28 3.44
CA ILE A 12 -8.16 -5.46 4.70
C ILE A 12 -6.66 -5.24 4.46
N GLY A 13 -6.09 -5.85 3.42
CA GLY A 13 -4.70 -5.68 3.04
C GLY A 13 -4.33 -4.22 2.77
N LEU A 14 -5.18 -3.50 2.04
CA LEU A 14 -5.01 -2.06 1.79
C LEU A 14 -4.98 -1.26 3.09
N LEU A 15 -5.96 -1.45 3.97
CA LEU A 15 -6.07 -0.70 5.24
C LEU A 15 -4.87 -0.97 6.16
N VAL A 16 -4.46 -2.24 6.28
CA VAL A 16 -3.30 -2.61 7.11
C VAL A 16 -2.02 -1.99 6.56
N MET A 17 -1.77 -2.09 5.26
CA MET A 17 -0.54 -1.56 4.67
C MET A 17 -0.51 -0.03 4.66
N ALA A 18 -1.65 0.63 4.41
CA ALA A 18 -1.76 2.08 4.53
C ALA A 18 -1.53 2.54 5.99
N GLY A 19 -2.13 1.84 6.96
CA GLY A 19 -1.89 2.11 8.38
C GLY A 19 -0.43 1.93 8.77
N PHE A 20 0.24 0.88 8.25
CA PHE A 20 1.65 0.64 8.50
C PHE A 20 2.57 1.71 7.86
N ALA A 21 2.21 2.22 6.68
CA ALA A 21 2.90 3.33 6.04
C ALA A 21 2.80 4.62 6.88
N VAL A 22 1.60 4.95 7.38
CA VAL A 22 1.40 6.11 8.26
C VAL A 22 2.16 5.95 9.57
N PHE A 23 2.07 4.78 10.21
CA PHE A 23 2.77 4.48 11.46
C PHE A 23 4.29 4.57 11.30
N SER A 24 4.85 3.95 10.26
CA SER A 24 6.28 4.00 9.99
C SER A 24 6.75 5.40 9.60
N SER A 25 5.92 6.20 8.93
CA SER A 25 6.18 7.62 8.67
C SER A 25 6.24 8.46 9.95
N HIS A 26 5.29 8.25 10.86
CA HIS A 26 5.31 8.89 12.17
C HIS A 26 6.58 8.51 12.96
N ARG A 27 6.93 7.22 13.01
CA ARG A 27 8.17 6.73 13.66
C ARG A 27 9.45 7.20 12.98
N ALA A 28 9.42 7.40 11.66
CA ALA A 28 10.55 7.93 10.91
C ALA A 28 10.80 9.41 11.24
N SER A 29 9.72 10.17 11.47
CA SER A 29 9.72 11.62 11.68
C SER A 29 9.88 12.03 13.15
N ALA A 30 9.59 11.13 14.10
CA ALA A 30 9.77 11.39 15.52
C ALA A 30 11.21 11.86 15.83
N PRO A 31 11.37 12.96 16.59
CA PRO A 31 12.68 13.46 17.02
C PRO A 31 13.42 12.37 17.80
N ARG A 32 14.72 12.27 17.57
CA ARG A 32 15.57 11.28 18.24
C ARG A 32 16.06 11.89 19.54
N ASP A 33 15.59 11.39 20.66
CA ASP A 33 16.08 11.79 21.99
C ASP A 33 17.33 10.96 22.38
N ASP A 34 17.37 9.70 21.91
CA ASP A 34 18.49 8.81 22.16
C ASP A 34 19.54 8.96 21.06
N MET A 35 20.79 9.26 21.45
CA MET A 35 21.99 9.28 20.58
C MET A 35 22.35 7.91 19.95
N ARG A 36 21.41 6.95 19.98
CA ARG A 36 21.57 5.58 19.49
C ARG A 36 21.19 5.51 17.99
N PRO A 37 21.90 4.68 17.20
CA PRO A 37 21.53 4.44 15.81
C PRO A 37 20.14 3.81 15.72
N LYS A 38 19.34 4.21 14.72
CA LYS A 38 18.02 3.60 14.45
C LYS A 38 18.23 2.14 14.06
N LEU A 39 17.74 1.22 14.90
CA LEU A 39 17.82 -0.24 14.66
C LEU A 39 17.00 -0.68 13.45
N LEU A 40 15.87 0.00 13.20
CA LEU A 40 14.97 -0.30 12.09
C LEU A 40 15.00 0.82 11.03
N PRO A 41 15.13 0.49 9.74
CA PRO A 41 15.05 1.47 8.66
C PRO A 41 13.60 1.87 8.40
N TRP A 42 13.01 2.67 9.29
CA TRP A 42 11.60 3.09 9.25
C TRP A 42 11.17 3.72 7.92
N ARG A 43 12.07 4.45 7.25
CA ARG A 43 11.79 5.03 5.92
C ARG A 43 11.63 3.96 4.83
N LEU A 44 12.46 2.92 4.86
CA LEU A 44 12.35 1.81 3.90
C LEU A 44 11.05 1.02 4.13
N ILE A 45 10.71 0.77 5.39
CA ILE A 45 9.45 0.12 5.77
C ILE A 45 8.23 0.94 5.30
N MET A 46 8.30 2.26 5.43
CA MET A 46 7.26 3.16 4.92
C MET A 46 7.08 3.04 3.41
N ILE A 47 8.18 3.08 2.65
CA ILE A 47 8.14 2.99 1.19
C ILE A 47 7.58 1.64 0.75
N VAL A 48 8.03 0.53 1.35
CA VAL A 48 7.56 -0.81 1.01
C VAL A 48 6.07 -0.98 1.36
N SER A 49 5.65 -0.55 2.54
CA SER A 49 4.23 -0.63 2.93
C SER A 49 3.33 0.23 2.06
N ALA A 50 3.75 1.45 1.70
CA ALA A 50 3.04 2.28 0.75
C ALA A 50 2.95 1.64 -0.65
N PHE A 51 4.03 1.04 -1.13
CA PHE A 51 4.03 0.32 -2.40
C PHE A 51 3.06 -0.86 -2.40
N VAL A 52 3.07 -1.69 -1.36
CA VAL A 52 2.13 -2.83 -1.24
C VAL A 52 0.68 -2.34 -1.12
N ALA A 53 0.44 -1.23 -0.42
CA ALA A 53 -0.89 -0.61 -0.36
C ALA A 53 -1.39 -0.22 -1.76
N ILE A 54 -0.52 0.36 -2.60
CA ILE A 54 -0.86 0.68 -4.01
C ILE A 54 -1.21 -0.59 -4.79
N LEU A 55 -0.50 -1.71 -4.58
CA LEU A 55 -0.82 -2.98 -5.25
C LEU A 55 -2.22 -3.49 -4.86
N PHE A 56 -2.59 -3.44 -3.58
CA PHE A 56 -3.94 -3.80 -3.15
C PHE A 56 -5.01 -2.87 -3.74
N PHE A 57 -4.70 -1.58 -3.85
CA PHE A 57 -5.59 -0.61 -4.49
C PHE A 57 -5.81 -0.92 -5.97
N VAL A 58 -4.74 -1.18 -6.73
CA VAL A 58 -4.84 -1.61 -8.14
C VAL A 58 -5.60 -2.94 -8.26
N HIS A 59 -5.38 -3.87 -7.34
CA HIS A 59 -6.09 -5.13 -7.33
C HIS A 59 -7.61 -4.94 -7.11
N LEU A 60 -8.01 -4.03 -6.22
CA LEU A 60 -9.42 -3.64 -6.05
C LEU A 60 -10.02 -3.07 -7.35
N ILE A 61 -9.30 -2.18 -8.02
CA ILE A 61 -9.71 -1.61 -9.32
C ILE A 61 -9.95 -2.72 -10.36
N ASN A 62 -9.05 -3.70 -10.42
CA ASN A 62 -9.20 -4.86 -11.30
C ASN A 62 -10.45 -5.70 -10.95
N ILE A 63 -10.72 -5.95 -9.67
CA ILE A 63 -11.93 -6.67 -9.21
C ILE A 63 -13.20 -5.89 -9.57
N LEU A 64 -13.16 -4.56 -9.57
CA LEU A 64 -14.26 -3.70 -9.99
C LEU A 64 -14.50 -3.71 -11.51
N GLY A 65 -13.68 -4.42 -12.28
CA GLY A 65 -13.85 -4.61 -13.73
C GLY A 65 -12.99 -3.69 -14.59
N TYR A 66 -12.11 -2.87 -13.99
CA TYR A 66 -11.18 -2.02 -14.73
C TYR A 66 -9.84 -2.74 -14.87
N GLU A 67 -9.57 -3.31 -16.04
CA GLU A 67 -8.29 -4.01 -16.29
C GLU A 67 -7.13 -3.00 -16.42
N THR A 68 -6.12 -3.08 -15.55
CA THR A 68 -4.90 -2.25 -15.62
C THR A 68 -3.75 -2.91 -16.38
N GLY A 69 -4.03 -3.92 -17.21
CA GLY A 69 -3.02 -4.70 -17.95
C GLY A 69 -2.55 -4.05 -19.26
N PRO A 70 -1.45 -4.56 -19.88
CA PRO A 70 -0.95 -4.06 -21.16
C PRO A 70 -2.04 -4.05 -22.24
N GLY A 71 -2.29 -2.88 -22.83
CA GLY A 71 -3.29 -2.69 -23.89
C GLY A 71 -4.74 -2.52 -23.43
N LYS A 72 -5.02 -2.56 -22.13
CA LYS A 72 -6.38 -2.38 -21.56
C LYS A 72 -6.50 -1.27 -20.53
N GLY A 73 -5.41 -0.56 -20.26
CA GLY A 73 -5.37 0.53 -19.29
C GLY A 73 -6.34 1.67 -19.61
N LEU A 74 -6.84 2.33 -18.55
CA LEU A 74 -7.80 3.44 -18.59
C LEU A 74 -7.35 4.63 -19.47
N LEU A 75 -6.04 4.76 -19.75
CA LEU A 75 -5.43 5.83 -20.54
C LEU A 75 -5.04 5.40 -21.97
N GLY A 76 -5.43 4.20 -22.41
CA GLY A 76 -5.07 3.67 -23.72
C GLY A 76 -3.70 2.97 -23.75
N ARG A 77 -3.44 2.32 -24.88
CA ARG A 77 -2.26 1.50 -25.15
C ARG A 77 -1.03 2.39 -25.39
N PHE A 78 -0.16 2.51 -24.40
CA PHE A 78 1.22 2.99 -24.56
C PHE A 78 2.19 1.81 -24.50
#